data_AF-A0A6V7HS43-F1
#
_entry.id   AF-A0A6V7HS43-F1
#
_cell.length_a   1.000
_cell.length_b   1.000
_cell.length_c   1.000
_cell.angle_alpha   90.00
_cell.angle_beta   90.00
_cell.angle_gamma   90.00
#
_symmetry.space_group_name_H-M   'P 1'
#
loop_
_entity.id
_entity.type
_entity.pdbx_description
1 polymer ?
#
loop_
_entity_poly.entity_id
_entity_poly.type
_entity_poly.pdbx_seq_one_letter_code
_entity_poly.pdbx_strand_id
1 'polypeptide(L)' 'VAILSGGDDRLSEVAFQYGRNIGLAFQLVDDLLDFVSSSEAMGKPTAADLKLGLATAPVLFACEK' A
#
# COMPACT_ATOMS: atom_id res chain seq x y z
N VAL A 1 13.02 12.58 7.87
CA VAL A 1 14.34 12.94 8.43
C VAL A 1 15.20 13.71 7.43
N ALA A 2 15.30 13.31 6.15
CA ALA A 2 16.14 13.98 5.13
C ALA A 2 16.02 15.52 5.09
N ILE A 3 14.80 16.06 5.08
CA ILE A 3 14.56 17.52 5.10
C ILE A 3 14.89 18.13 6.47
N LEU A 4 14.44 17.50 7.56
CA LEU A 4 14.62 18.01 8.93
C LEU A 4 16.07 17.95 9.41
N SER A 5 16.90 17.08 8.84
CA SER A 5 18.33 16.99 9.11
C SER A 5 19.17 17.98 8.29
N GLY A 6 18.53 18.84 7.48
CA GLY A 6 19.23 19.74 6.56
C GLY A 6 19.94 19.02 5.42
N GLY A 7 19.42 17.86 4.98
CA GLY A 7 19.94 17.14 3.82
C GLY A 7 19.77 17.95 2.53
N ASP A 8 20.68 17.75 1.57
CA ASP A 8 20.62 18.41 0.27
C ASP A 8 19.41 17.96 -0.57
N ASP A 9 19.12 18.72 -1.62
CA ASP A 9 17.97 18.44 -2.50
C ASP A 9 18.05 17.05 -3.12
N ARG A 10 19.26 16.60 -3.44
CA ARG A 10 19.50 15.27 -4.02
C ARG A 10 19.13 14.17 -3.03
N LEU A 11 19.55 14.27 -1.77
CA LEU A 11 19.21 13.30 -0.74
C LEU A 11 17.71 13.28 -0.46
N SER A 12 17.07 14.45 -0.44
CA SER A 12 15.61 14.57 -0.27
C SER A 12 14.85 13.88 -1.41
N GLU A 13 15.27 14.09 -2.66
CA GLU A 13 14.66 13.46 -3.83
C GLU A 13 14.83 11.93 -3.81
N VAL A 14 16.04 11.44 -3.52
CA VAL A 14 16.29 9.99 -3.43
C VAL A 14 15.45 9.36 -2.32
N ALA A 15 15.37 10.00 -1.15
CA ALA A 15 14.54 9.52 -0.05
C ALA A 15 13.04 9.52 -0.41
N PHE A 16 12.58 10.55 -1.14
CA PHE A 16 11.21 10.62 -1.63
C PHE A 16 10.90 9.48 -2.61
N GLN A 17 11.74 9.28 -3.62
CA GLN A 17 11.54 8.21 -4.61
C GLN A 17 11.56 6.82 -3.97
N TYR A 18 12.46 6.61 -3.01
CA TYR A 18 12.50 5.37 -2.23
C TYR A 18 11.19 5.14 -1.47
N GLY A 19 10.75 6.13 -0.69
CA GLY A 19 9.51 6.04 0.09
C GLY A 19 8.28 5.86 -0.79
N ARG A 20 8.22 6.56 -1.93
CA ARG A 20 7.14 6.44 -2.92
C ARG A 20 7.06 5.02 -3.48
N ASN A 21 8.18 4.47 -3.96
CA ASN A 21 8.18 3.16 -4.61
C ASN A 21 7.88 2.04 -3.60
N ILE A 22 8.47 2.08 -2.40
CA ILE A 22 8.15 1.12 -1.35
C ILE A 22 6.71 1.27 -0.88
N GLY A 23 6.23 2.50 -0.67
CA GLY A 23 4.85 2.74 -0.22
C GLY A 23 3.82 2.20 -1.19
N LEU A 24 4.03 2.40 -2.50
CA LEU A 24 3.17 1.82 -3.54
C LEU A 24 3.20 0.29 -3.53
N ALA A 25 4.38 -0.31 -3.48
CA ALA A 25 4.52 -1.77 -3.43
C ALA A 25 3.88 -2.36 -2.17
N PHE A 26 4.06 -1.70 -1.03
CA PHE A 26 3.47 -2.11 0.25
C PHE A 26 1.93 -2.09 0.17
N GLN A 27 1.33 -1.01 -0.33
CA GLN A 27 -0.13 -0.91 -0.44
C GLN A 27 -0.72 -1.97 -1.36
N LEU A 28 -0.08 -2.24 -2.51
CA LEU A 28 -0.54 -3.30 -3.42
C LEU A 28 -0.55 -4.68 -2.76
N VAL A 29 0.47 -4.97 -1.95
CA VAL A 29 0.53 -6.23 -1.20
C VAL A 29 -0.51 -6.27 -0.09
N ASP A 30 -0.69 -5.18 0.66
CA ASP A 30 -1.66 -5.08 1.75
C ASP A 30 -3.10 -5.25 1.24
N ASP A 31 -3.47 -4.54 0.16
CA ASP A 31 -4.79 -4.66 -0.49
C ASP A 31 -5.04 -6.09 -1.00
N LEU A 32 -4.01 -6.72 -1.59
CA LEU A 32 -4.12 -8.11 -2.05
C LEU A 32 -4.30 -9.06 -0.87
N LEU A 33 -3.53 -8.88 0.20
CA LEU A 33 -3.62 -9.72 1.40
C LEU A 33 -4.98 -9.56 2.09
N ASP A 34 -5.54 -8.35 2.19
CA ASP A 34 -6.91 -8.17 2.72
C ASP A 34 -7.94 -8.94 1.87
N PHE A 35 -7.74 -8.99 0.55
CA PHE A 35 -8.65 -9.67 -0.37
C PHE A 35 -8.55 -11.21 -0.35
N VAL A 36 -7.34 -11.78 -0.31
CA VAL A 36 -7.13 -13.23 -0.50
C VAL A 36 -6.93 -14.02 0.80
N SER A 37 -6.58 -13.36 1.89
CA SER A 37 -6.16 -14.04 3.12
C SER A 37 -7.32 -14.66 3.89
N SER A 38 -7.00 -15.66 4.73
CA SER A 38 -7.92 -16.17 5.75
C SER A 38 -7.76 -15.36 7.04
N SER A 39 -8.84 -15.27 7.83
CA SER A 39 -8.81 -14.52 9.08
C SER A 39 -7.78 -15.06 10.08
N GLU A 40 -7.39 -16.34 10.00
CA GLU A 40 -6.33 -16.91 10.85
C GLU A 40 -4.93 -16.39 10.49
N ALA A 41 -4.64 -16.13 9.20
CA ALA A 41 -3.30 -15.71 8.77
C ALA A 41 -3.04 -14.21 8.97
N MET A 42 -4.09 -13.37 8.91
CA MET A 42 -3.98 -11.92 9.10
C MET A 42 -4.14 -11.47 10.55
N GLY A 43 -4.73 -12.31 11.42
CA GLY A 43 -5.07 -11.93 12.79
C GLY A 43 -6.16 -10.84 12.89
N LYS A 44 -6.86 -10.58 11.77
CA LYS A 44 -7.91 -9.56 11.60
C LYS A 44 -9.01 -10.12 10.67
N PRO A 45 -10.24 -9.59 10.70
CA PRO A 45 -11.28 -9.97 9.74
C PRO A 45 -10.82 -9.63 8.32
N THR A 46 -10.89 -10.60 7.39
CA THR A 46 -10.48 -10.41 5.99
C THR A 46 -11.60 -9.79 5.16
N ALA A 47 -11.26 -9.28 3.97
CA ALA A 47 -12.12 -8.51 3.09
C ALA A 47 -12.75 -7.29 3.79
N ALA A 48 -11.99 -6.64 4.67
CA ALA A 48 -12.45 -5.48 5.41
C ALA A 48 -12.76 -4.32 4.46
N ASP A 49 -11.92 -4.11 3.44
CA ASP A 49 -12.09 -3.03 2.47
C ASP A 49 -13.37 -3.22 1.66
N LEU A 50 -13.62 -4.45 1.20
CA LEU A 50 -14.83 -4.78 0.46
C LEU A 50 -16.09 -4.59 1.32
N LYS A 51 -16.05 -4.95 2.61
CA LYS A 51 -17.17 -4.75 3.55
C LYS A 51 -17.44 -3.27 3.82
N LEU A 52 -16.41 -2.43 3.74
CA LEU A 52 -16.53 -0.97 3.86
C LEU A 52 -16.90 -0.28 2.54
N GLY A 53 -17.03 -1.04 1.45
CA GLY A 53 -17.35 -0.50 0.13
C GLY A 53 -16.17 0.21 -0.54
N LEU A 54 -14.94 -0.05 -0.09
CA LEU A 54 -13.72 0.48 -0.69
C LEU A 54 -13.28 -0.40 -1.86
N ALA A 55 -13.19 0.18 -3.05
CA ALA A 55 -12.69 -0.50 -4.24
C ALA A 55 -11.17 -0.30 -4.35
N THR A 56 -10.41 -1.25 -3.82
CA THR A 56 -8.94 -1.28 -3.92
C THR A 56 -8.47 -1.94 -5.22
N ALA A 57 -7.16 -1.98 -5.47
CA ALA A 57 -6.58 -2.41 -6.74
C ALA A 57 -7.10 -3.77 -7.27
N PRO A 58 -7.28 -4.83 -6.45
CA PRO A 58 -7.84 -6.10 -6.92
C PRO A 58 -9.26 -5.96 -7.49
N VAL A 59 -10.12 -5.16 -6.84
CA VAL A 59 -11.51 -4.93 -7.28
C VAL A 59 -11.53 -4.11 -8.57
N LEU A 60 -10.74 -3.03 -8.63
CA LEU A 60 -10.64 -2.19 -9.82
C LEU A 60 -10.14 -2.98 -11.03
N PHE A 61 -9.11 -3.81 -10.84
CA PHE A 61 -8.55 -4.64 -11.90
C PHE A 61 -9.53 -5.72 -12.36
N ALA A 62 -10.32 -6.31 -11.45
CA ALA A 62 -11.38 -7.26 -11.83
C ALA A 62 -12.54 -6.58 -12.58
N CYS A 63 -12.74 -5.28 -12.39
CA CYS A 63 -13.73 -4.48 -13.12
C CYS A 63 -13.20 -3.97 -14.48
N GLU A 64 -11.90 -3.88 -14.67
CA GLU A 64 -11.29 -3.62 -15.98
C GLU A 64 -11.39 -4.88 -16.85
N LYS A 65 -11.95 -4.71 -18.06
CA LYS A 65 -12.13 -5.78 -19.05
C LYS A 65 -10.87 -6.08 -19.84
#